data_AF-A0A523TCT3-F1
#
_entry.id   AF-A0A523TCT3-F1
#
_cell.length_a   1.000
_cell.length_b   1.000
_cell.length_c   1.000
_cell.angle_alpha   90.00
_cell.angle_beta   90.00
_cell.angle_gamma   90.00
#
_symmetry.space_group_name_H-M   'P 1'
#
loop_
_entity.id
_entity.type
_entity.pdbx_description
1 polymer ?
#
loop_
_entity_poly.entity_id
_entity_poly.type
_entity_poly.pdbx_seq_one_letter_code
_entity_poly.pdbx_strand_id
1 'polypeptide(L)'
;MLEEFKKVEKDRMDSGIDQYIVKLDHIAYRVKRGEREKLMTELTNYVPVRHYKTFKVISSNAVTIALRLHETFPVIVISEGLSDDSIVEKYCQKYGSRVHHLAYEVSDIEKVIEIQKSRGIIFTSDSYFGSEKDGIKQIFTKPTETSNHIIEYIQRFGDFDGFFTPSNIADLMLSTEEL
;
A
#
# COMPACT_ATOMS: atom_id res chain seq x y z
N MET A 1 -25.53 14.71 10.52
CA MET A 1 -24.88 13.38 10.36
C MET A 1 -23.61 13.40 9.48
N LEU A 2 -23.18 14.53 8.89
CA LEU A 2 -21.93 14.61 8.11
C LEU A 2 -21.13 15.91 8.40
N GLU A 3 -21.37 16.58 9.52
CA GLU A 3 -20.76 17.89 9.79
C GLU A 3 -19.26 17.79 9.99
N GLU A 4 -18.80 16.80 10.76
CA GLU A 4 -17.38 16.51 10.94
C GLU A 4 -16.71 16.15 9.61
N PHE A 5 -17.34 15.27 8.81
CA PHE A 5 -16.86 14.93 7.47
C PHE A 5 -16.67 16.17 6.59
N LYS A 6 -17.67 17.06 6.54
CA LYS A 6 -17.61 18.30 5.75
C LYS A 6 -16.54 19.26 6.24
N LYS A 7 -16.34 19.34 7.57
CA LYS A 7 -15.26 20.12 8.16
C LYS A 7 -13.90 19.58 7.72
N VAL A 8 -13.66 18.28 7.88
CA VAL A 8 -12.40 17.64 7.47
C VAL A 8 -12.17 17.74 5.96
N GLU A 9 -13.22 17.63 5.15
CA GLU A 9 -13.17 17.85 3.71
C GLU A 9 -12.72 19.27 3.36
N LYS A 10 -13.28 20.28 4.03
CA LYS A 10 -12.85 21.68 3.85
C LYS A 10 -11.42 21.90 4.31
N ASP A 11 -11.04 21.43 5.50
CA ASP A 11 -9.68 21.58 6.04
C ASP A 11 -8.64 20.90 5.10
N ARG A 12 -8.99 19.76 4.50
CA ARG A 12 -8.19 19.09 3.47
C ARG A 12 -8.05 19.97 2.22
N MET A 13 -9.14 20.51 1.69
CA MET A 13 -9.09 21.38 0.51
C MET A 13 -8.23 22.63 0.77
N ASP A 14 -8.42 23.27 1.92
CA ASP A 14 -7.70 24.48 2.31
C ASP A 14 -6.19 24.19 2.52
N SER A 15 -5.81 22.95 2.85
CA SER A 15 -4.39 22.53 2.90
C SER A 15 -3.72 22.39 1.52
N GLY A 16 -4.50 22.36 0.44
CA GLY A 16 -4.00 22.23 -0.93
C GLY A 16 -3.48 20.84 -1.30
N ILE A 17 -3.66 19.82 -0.46
CA ILE A 17 -3.11 18.47 -0.69
C ILE A 17 -3.64 17.82 -1.97
N ASP A 18 -4.86 18.17 -2.38
CA ASP A 18 -5.58 17.55 -3.50
C ASP A 18 -4.81 17.62 -4.82
N GLN A 19 -4.07 18.70 -5.05
CA GLN A 19 -3.27 18.90 -6.27
C GLN A 19 -2.13 17.89 -6.39
N TYR A 20 -1.72 17.26 -5.29
CA TYR A 20 -0.63 16.30 -5.27
C TYR A 20 -1.11 14.87 -5.43
N ILE A 21 -2.41 14.58 -5.23
CA ILE A 21 -2.95 13.24 -5.37
C ILE A 21 -3.24 12.95 -6.85
N VAL A 22 -2.59 11.95 -7.42
CA VAL A 22 -2.68 11.61 -8.84
C VAL A 22 -3.78 10.59 -9.09
N LYS A 23 -3.66 9.39 -8.49
CA LYS A 23 -4.62 8.29 -8.65
C LYS A 23 -4.45 7.24 -7.56
N LEU A 24 -5.40 6.30 -7.47
CA LEU A 24 -5.19 5.05 -6.75
C LEU A 24 -4.23 4.16 -7.58
N ASP A 25 -3.02 3.94 -7.07
CA ASP A 25 -1.98 3.13 -7.72
C ASP A 25 -2.27 1.64 -7.55
N HIS A 26 -2.54 1.21 -6.32
CA HIS A 26 -2.80 -0.19 -6.04
C HIS A 26 -3.58 -0.48 -4.75
N ILE A 27 -4.10 -1.70 -4.69
CA ILE A 27 -4.83 -2.27 -3.56
C ILE A 27 -4.09 -3.52 -3.13
N ALA A 28 -3.54 -3.53 -1.92
CA ALA A 28 -2.78 -4.67 -1.41
C ALA A 28 -3.58 -5.49 -0.42
N TYR A 29 -3.68 -6.77 -0.70
CA TYR A 29 -4.18 -7.82 0.17
C TYR A 29 -3.03 -8.48 0.91
N ARG A 30 -3.26 -8.79 2.19
CA ARG A 30 -2.53 -9.82 2.90
C ARG A 30 -3.47 -11.01 3.09
N VAL A 31 -3.00 -12.21 2.77
CA VAL A 31 -3.75 -13.45 2.91
C VAL A 31 -2.98 -14.46 3.74
N LYS A 32 -3.70 -15.35 4.43
CA LYS A 32 -3.10 -16.46 5.18
C LYS A 32 -2.35 -17.40 4.25
N ARG A 33 -1.33 -18.05 4.79
CA ARG A 33 -0.59 -19.11 4.10
C ARG A 33 -1.53 -20.18 3.53
N GLY A 34 -1.41 -20.43 2.23
CA GLY A 34 -2.22 -21.37 1.47
C GLY A 34 -3.44 -20.75 0.80
N GLU A 35 -3.78 -19.49 1.05
CA GLU A 35 -4.99 -18.85 0.51
C GLU A 35 -4.76 -18.02 -0.76
N ARG A 36 -3.50 -17.76 -1.14
CA ARG A 36 -3.16 -16.89 -2.28
C ARG A 36 -3.78 -17.35 -3.60
N GLU A 37 -3.60 -18.62 -3.95
CA GLU A 37 -4.15 -19.17 -5.20
C GLU A 37 -5.68 -19.18 -5.19
N LYS A 38 -6.29 -19.39 -4.02
CA LYS A 38 -7.73 -19.32 -3.84
C LYS A 38 -8.24 -17.91 -4.12
N LEU A 39 -7.65 -16.87 -3.51
CA LEU A 39 -8.05 -15.48 -3.77
C LEU A 39 -7.83 -15.09 -5.23
N MET A 40 -6.69 -15.48 -5.84
CA MET A 40 -6.44 -15.22 -7.25
C MET A 40 -7.52 -15.85 -8.15
N THR A 41 -7.92 -17.08 -7.85
CA THR A 41 -8.96 -17.79 -8.60
C THR A 41 -10.32 -17.11 -8.44
N GLU A 42 -10.70 -16.74 -7.22
CA GLU A 42 -11.93 -16.00 -6.94
C GLU A 42 -11.98 -14.67 -7.70
N LEU A 43 -10.92 -13.86 -7.62
CA LEU A 43 -10.85 -12.59 -8.33
C LEU A 43 -10.93 -12.75 -9.84
N THR A 44 -10.17 -13.70 -10.40
CA THR A 44 -10.14 -13.95 -11.85
C THR A 44 -11.48 -14.49 -12.37
N ASN A 45 -12.26 -15.17 -11.53
CA ASN A 45 -13.60 -15.63 -11.86
C ASN A 45 -14.61 -14.47 -11.94
N TYR A 46 -14.42 -13.40 -11.17
CA TYR A 46 -15.35 -12.25 -11.14
C TYR A 46 -14.95 -11.13 -12.10
N VAL A 47 -13.65 -10.90 -12.29
CA VAL A 47 -13.11 -9.80 -13.08
C VAL A 47 -11.95 -10.28 -13.95
N PRO A 48 -11.76 -9.76 -15.17
CA PRO A 48 -10.75 -10.26 -16.10
C PRO A 48 -9.34 -9.71 -15.79
N VAL A 49 -8.95 -9.77 -14.52
CA VAL A 49 -7.58 -9.47 -14.07
C VAL A 49 -6.63 -10.55 -14.57
N ARG A 50 -5.39 -10.16 -14.88
CA ARG A 50 -4.35 -11.06 -15.35
C ARG A 50 -3.15 -11.00 -14.42
N HIS A 51 -2.49 -12.14 -14.24
CA HIS A 51 -1.18 -12.16 -13.61
C HIS A 51 -0.21 -11.26 -14.38
N TYR A 52 0.46 -10.38 -13.66
CA TYR A 52 1.44 -9.46 -14.21
C TYR A 52 2.84 -9.80 -13.74
N LYS A 53 3.04 -9.96 -12.42
CA LYS A 53 4.38 -10.21 -11.86
C LYS A 53 4.31 -10.91 -10.51
N THR A 54 5.37 -11.63 -10.18
CA THR A 54 5.56 -12.27 -8.86
C THR A 54 6.89 -11.83 -8.28
N PHE A 55 6.89 -11.49 -6.99
CA PHE A 55 8.04 -11.04 -6.23
C PHE A 55 8.20 -11.92 -5.00
N LYS A 56 9.42 -12.43 -4.76
CA LYS A 56 9.76 -13.07 -3.49
C LYS A 56 10.46 -12.04 -2.62
N VAL A 57 9.95 -11.83 -1.42
CA VAL A 57 10.54 -10.96 -0.40
C VAL A 57 11.23 -11.86 0.61
N ILE A 58 12.49 -12.18 0.32
CA ILE A 58 13.26 -13.19 1.08
C ILE A 58 13.39 -12.78 2.55
N SER A 59 13.67 -11.50 2.81
CA SER A 59 13.82 -10.95 4.16
C SER A 59 12.58 -11.07 5.04
N SER A 60 11.39 -11.16 4.44
CA SER A 60 10.11 -11.23 5.16
C SER A 60 9.44 -12.60 5.03
N ASN A 61 10.14 -13.61 4.50
CA ASN A 61 9.60 -14.93 4.20
C ASN A 61 8.23 -14.84 3.51
N ALA A 62 8.10 -13.97 2.51
CA ALA A 62 6.82 -13.67 1.87
C ALA A 62 6.92 -13.72 0.35
N VAL A 63 5.78 -13.94 -0.29
CA VAL A 63 5.61 -13.83 -1.74
C VAL A 63 4.50 -12.85 -2.04
N THR A 64 4.71 -12.01 -3.04
CA THR A 64 3.76 -10.99 -3.48
C THR A 64 3.47 -11.18 -4.96
N ILE A 65 2.20 -11.18 -5.32
CA ILE A 65 1.72 -11.30 -6.71
C ILE A 65 0.99 -10.01 -7.10
N ALA A 66 1.25 -9.52 -8.30
CA ALA A 66 0.53 -8.42 -8.91
C ALA A 66 -0.42 -8.95 -9.99
N LEU A 67 -1.69 -8.56 -9.90
CA LEU A 67 -2.72 -8.77 -10.90
C LEU A 67 -3.12 -7.42 -11.51
N ARG A 68 -3.27 -7.36 -12.83
CA ARG A 68 -3.63 -6.14 -13.57
C ARG A 68 -4.82 -6.38 -14.47
N LEU A 69 -5.78 -5.45 -14.43
CA LEU A 69 -6.92 -5.42 -15.36
C LEU A 69 -6.58 -4.64 -16.64
N HIS A 70 -6.00 -3.45 -16.47
CA HIS A 70 -5.61 -2.52 -17.53
C HIS A 70 -4.50 -1.58 -17.01
N GLU A 71 -3.71 -0.98 -17.90
CA GLU A 71 -2.58 -0.09 -17.54
C GLU A 71 -2.99 1.14 -16.73
N THR A 72 -4.22 1.63 -16.92
CA THR A 72 -4.74 2.82 -16.22
C THR A 72 -5.50 2.50 -14.94
N PHE A 73 -5.69 1.21 -14.61
CA PHE A 73 -6.45 0.77 -13.45
C PHE A 73 -5.52 0.42 -12.29
N PRO A 74 -6.01 0.49 -11.03
CA PRO A 74 -5.23 0.06 -9.89
C PRO A 74 -4.78 -1.39 -10.03
N VAL A 75 -3.54 -1.65 -9.63
CA VAL A 75 -3.02 -3.03 -9.54
C VAL A 75 -3.57 -3.68 -8.27
N ILE A 76 -3.93 -4.96 -8.36
CA ILE A 76 -4.26 -5.77 -7.18
C ILE A 76 -3.01 -6.53 -6.77
N VAL A 77 -2.61 -6.37 -5.52
CA VAL A 77 -1.41 -6.96 -4.95
C VAL A 77 -1.82 -7.97 -3.91
N ILE A 78 -1.27 -9.17 -3.94
CA ILE A 78 -1.61 -10.23 -2.99
C ILE A 78 -0.31 -10.73 -2.36
N SER A 79 -0.13 -10.43 -1.08
CA SER A 79 0.99 -10.91 -0.28
C SER A 79 0.57 -12.09 0.59
N GLU A 80 1.39 -13.13 0.58
CA GLU A 80 1.23 -14.35 1.38
C GLU A 80 2.53 -14.63 2.15
N GLY A 81 2.40 -14.94 3.44
CA GLY A 81 3.52 -15.40 4.26
C GLY A 81 3.84 -16.88 3.96
N LEU A 82 5.12 -17.21 3.90
CA LEU A 82 5.63 -18.55 3.61
C LEU A 82 6.00 -19.34 4.88
N SER A 83 5.89 -18.72 6.05
CA SER A 83 6.22 -19.28 7.36
C SER A 83 5.43 -18.58 8.46
N ASP A 84 5.33 -19.20 9.64
CA ASP A 84 4.54 -18.64 10.76
C ASP A 84 5.17 -17.38 11.36
N ASP A 85 6.49 -17.18 11.17
CA ASP A 85 7.23 -16.02 11.60
C ASP A 85 7.18 -14.85 10.59
N SER A 86 6.62 -15.05 9.40
CA SER A 86 6.46 -14.00 8.39
C SER A 86 5.58 -12.86 8.90
N ILE A 87 5.99 -11.61 8.65
CA ILE A 87 5.22 -10.40 8.98
C ILE A 87 3.81 -10.45 8.38
N VAL A 88 3.69 -11.00 7.16
CA VAL A 88 2.41 -11.13 6.47
C VAL A 88 1.52 -12.16 7.18
N GLU A 89 2.06 -13.30 7.58
CA GLU A 89 1.30 -14.35 8.26
C GLU A 89 0.86 -13.91 9.67
N LYS A 90 1.76 -13.29 10.44
CA LYS A 90 1.44 -12.71 11.76
C LYS A 90 0.29 -11.69 11.67
N TYR A 91 0.33 -10.82 10.67
CA TYR A 91 -0.76 -9.87 10.41
C TYR A 91 -2.09 -10.60 10.12
N CYS A 92 -2.07 -11.61 9.25
CA CYS A 92 -3.25 -12.39 8.90
C CYS A 92 -3.82 -13.22 10.06
N GLN A 93 -2.98 -13.64 11.00
CA GLN A 93 -3.42 -14.30 12.24
C GLN A 93 -4.18 -13.32 13.15
N LYS A 94 -3.73 -12.07 13.23
CA LYS A 94 -4.36 -11.01 14.04
C LYS A 94 -5.64 -10.45 13.42
N TYR A 95 -5.63 -10.21 12.11
CA TYR A 95 -6.68 -9.44 11.42
C TYR A 95 -7.47 -10.21 10.36
N GLY A 96 -7.10 -11.46 10.08
CA GLY A 96 -7.63 -12.24 8.96
C GLY A 96 -7.07 -11.80 7.61
N SER A 97 -7.43 -12.55 6.56
CA SER A 97 -7.12 -12.21 5.17
C SER A 97 -7.97 -11.02 4.71
N ARG A 98 -7.34 -9.95 4.23
CA ARG A 98 -8.04 -8.69 3.90
C ARG A 98 -7.18 -7.74 3.06
N VAL A 99 -7.79 -6.66 2.58
CA VAL A 99 -7.05 -5.48 2.14
C VAL A 99 -6.29 -4.90 3.33
N HIS A 100 -4.97 -4.84 3.17
CA HIS A 100 -4.00 -4.28 4.08
C HIS A 100 -3.87 -2.77 3.90
N HIS A 101 -3.63 -2.32 2.66
CA HIS A 101 -3.55 -0.89 2.35
C HIS A 101 -4.12 -0.53 0.98
N LEU A 102 -4.44 0.76 0.84
CA LEU A 102 -4.66 1.44 -0.44
C LEU A 102 -3.49 2.40 -0.68
N ALA A 103 -2.91 2.32 -1.87
CA ALA A 103 -1.80 3.17 -2.26
C ALA A 103 -2.22 4.24 -3.25
N TYR A 104 -1.90 5.49 -2.94
CA TYR A 104 -2.19 6.64 -3.79
C TYR A 104 -0.90 7.18 -4.38
N GLU A 105 -0.86 7.23 -5.70
CA GLU A 105 0.22 7.89 -6.43
C GLU A 105 0.15 9.39 -6.17
N VAL A 106 1.30 9.99 -5.87
CA VAL A 106 1.45 11.42 -5.60
C VAL A 106 2.54 12.04 -6.45
N SER A 107 2.36 13.31 -6.83
CA SER A 107 3.33 14.06 -7.64
C SER A 107 4.49 14.63 -6.83
N ASP A 108 4.33 14.79 -5.51
CA ASP A 108 5.38 15.23 -4.58
C ASP A 108 5.13 14.62 -3.18
N ILE A 109 5.84 13.54 -2.88
CA ILE A 109 5.68 12.82 -1.61
C ILE A 109 6.17 13.63 -0.40
N GLU A 110 7.15 14.50 -0.58
CA GLU A 110 7.71 15.31 0.50
C GLU A 110 6.68 16.35 0.95
N LYS A 111 6.03 17.01 -0.01
CA LYS A 111 4.92 17.93 0.27
C LYS A 111 3.71 17.23 0.86
N VAL A 112 3.36 16.04 0.38
CA VAL A 112 2.27 15.26 0.96
C VAL A 112 2.56 14.88 2.40
N ILE A 113 3.78 14.42 2.72
CA ILE A 113 4.17 14.10 4.10
C ILE A 113 4.13 15.35 5.00
N GLU A 114 4.68 16.48 4.53
CA GLU A 114 4.68 17.77 5.25
C GLU A 114 3.24 18.17 5.63
N ILE A 115 2.34 18.22 4.65
CA ILE A 115 0.94 18.63 4.83
C ILE A 115 0.20 17.62 5.72
N GLN A 116 0.42 16.32 5.54
CA GLN A 116 -0.28 15.32 6.35
C GLN A 116 0.17 15.35 7.81
N LYS A 117 1.46 15.54 8.08
CA LYS A 117 1.98 15.73 9.44
C LYS A 117 1.36 16.99 10.08
N SER A 118 1.23 18.10 9.35
CA SER A 118 0.59 19.32 9.88
C SER A 118 -0.90 19.15 10.16
N ARG A 119 -1.54 18.15 9.53
CA ARG A 119 -2.94 17.75 9.74
C ARG A 119 -3.11 16.65 10.80
N GLY A 120 -2.04 16.25 11.49
CA GLY A 120 -2.07 15.26 12.56
C GLY A 120 -2.06 13.80 12.10
N ILE A 121 -1.79 13.52 10.82
CA ILE A 121 -1.63 12.16 10.32
C ILE A 121 -0.27 11.60 10.76
N ILE A 122 -0.30 10.40 11.34
CA ILE A 122 0.88 9.70 11.86
C ILE A 122 1.31 8.64 10.84
N PHE A 123 2.62 8.53 10.63
CA PHE A 123 3.24 7.55 9.73
C PHE A 123 3.88 6.39 10.50
N THR A 124 4.16 5.29 9.81
CA THR A 124 4.86 4.13 10.40
C THR A 124 6.36 4.36 10.56
N SER A 125 6.91 5.36 9.87
CA SER A 125 8.33 5.73 9.86
C SER A 125 8.48 7.25 9.86
N ASP A 126 9.66 7.73 10.26
CA ASP A 126 9.96 9.17 10.30
C ASP A 126 10.14 9.77 8.89
N SER A 127 10.68 8.97 7.96
CA SER A 127 10.93 9.31 6.55
C SER A 127 10.32 8.27 5.60
N TYR A 128 10.17 8.65 4.33
CA TYR A 128 9.84 7.71 3.25
C TYR A 128 11.02 6.77 2.97
N PHE A 129 10.72 5.64 2.32
CA PHE A 129 11.69 4.68 1.80
C PHE A 129 11.88 4.87 0.29
N GLY A 130 13.05 4.48 -0.21
CA GLY A 130 13.44 4.62 -1.61
C GLY A 130 13.98 5.99 -1.98
N SER A 131 14.23 6.20 -3.27
CA SER A 131 14.79 7.41 -3.83
C SER A 131 14.38 7.60 -5.29
N GLU A 132 14.57 8.80 -5.83
CA GLU A 132 14.37 9.07 -7.25
C GLU A 132 15.25 8.19 -8.14
N LYS A 133 16.50 7.91 -7.70
CA LYS A 133 17.41 7.00 -8.40
C LYS A 133 16.88 5.57 -8.45
N ASP A 134 16.18 5.14 -7.41
CA ASP A 134 15.53 3.83 -7.36
C ASP A 134 14.22 3.79 -8.17
N GLY A 135 13.77 4.94 -8.68
CA GLY A 135 12.54 5.10 -9.45
C GLY A 135 11.28 5.24 -8.59
N ILE A 136 11.41 5.24 -7.26
CA ILE A 136 10.26 5.14 -6.36
C ILE A 136 10.54 5.65 -4.94
N LYS A 137 9.59 6.40 -4.37
CA LYS A 137 9.53 6.79 -2.95
C LYS A 137 8.19 6.36 -2.34
N GLN A 138 8.18 5.84 -1.11
CA GLN A 138 6.98 5.27 -0.48
C GLN A 138 6.93 5.50 1.04
N ILE A 139 5.73 5.65 1.59
CA ILE A 139 5.51 5.72 3.05
C ILE A 139 4.11 5.24 3.44
N PHE A 140 3.98 4.57 4.59
CA PHE A 140 2.70 4.16 5.16
C PHE A 140 2.24 5.05 6.31
N THR A 141 0.95 5.33 6.38
CA THR A 141 0.30 5.86 7.58
C THR A 141 0.17 4.79 8.66
N LYS A 142 -0.02 5.19 9.92
CA LYS A 142 -0.59 4.29 10.92
C LYS A 142 -2.02 3.89 10.51
N PRO A 143 -2.53 2.72 10.99
CA PRO A 143 -3.87 2.27 10.65
C PRO A 143 -4.96 3.24 11.14
N THR A 144 -6.04 3.37 10.38
CA THR A 144 -7.24 4.07 10.84
C THR A 144 -7.88 3.34 12.02
N GLU A 145 -8.41 4.10 12.99
CA GLU A 145 -8.99 3.54 14.21
C GLU A 145 -10.22 2.64 13.96
N THR A 146 -11.02 2.96 12.95
CA THR A 146 -12.30 2.29 12.70
C THR A 146 -12.17 0.98 11.93
N SER A 147 -11.14 0.83 11.11
CA SER A 147 -11.05 -0.28 10.17
C SER A 147 -9.66 -0.89 10.06
N ASN A 148 -8.66 -0.40 10.80
CA ASN A 148 -7.25 -0.78 10.66
C ASN A 148 -6.75 -0.61 9.22
N HIS A 149 -7.20 0.43 8.53
CA HIS A 149 -6.83 0.64 7.15
C HIS A 149 -5.56 1.49 7.06
N ILE A 150 -4.59 1.06 6.26
CA ILE A 150 -3.34 1.80 6.04
C ILE A 150 -3.42 2.51 4.69
N ILE A 151 -2.96 3.76 4.65
CA ILE A 151 -2.79 4.50 3.41
C ILE A 151 -1.30 4.52 3.07
N GLU A 152 -0.97 4.18 1.83
CA GLU A 152 0.35 4.39 1.26
C GLU A 152 0.33 5.63 0.37
N TYR A 153 1.35 6.49 0.51
CA TYR A 153 1.69 7.46 -0.53
C TYR A 153 2.91 6.95 -1.29
N ILE A 154 2.80 6.94 -2.61
CA ILE A 154 3.82 6.45 -3.53
C ILE A 154 4.11 7.50 -4.60
N GLN A 155 5.37 7.81 -4.84
CA GLN A 155 5.80 8.64 -5.97
C GLN A 155 6.72 7.82 -6.87
N ARG A 156 6.39 7.77 -8.16
CA ARG A 156 7.16 7.06 -9.19
C ARG A 156 7.97 8.04 -10.01
N PHE A 157 9.17 7.64 -10.44
CA PHE A 157 10.10 8.47 -11.21
C PHE A 157 10.56 7.75 -12.48
N GLY A 158 10.74 8.52 -13.57
CA GLY A 158 11.21 8.01 -14.86
C GLY A 158 10.31 6.92 -15.45
N ASP A 159 10.91 6.01 -16.22
CA ASP A 159 10.22 4.88 -16.86
C ASP A 159 10.10 3.66 -15.94
N PHE A 160 10.10 3.86 -14.62
CA PHE A 160 10.05 2.77 -13.65
C PHE A 160 8.69 2.06 -13.70
N ASP A 161 8.62 1.00 -14.49
CA ASP A 161 7.52 0.00 -14.53
C ASP A 161 7.46 -0.84 -13.24
N GLY A 162 8.55 -0.80 -12.46
CA GLY A 162 8.74 -1.62 -11.29
C GLY A 162 7.65 -1.36 -10.27
N PHE A 163 6.93 -2.42 -9.93
CA PHE A 163 5.88 -2.30 -8.94
C PHE A 163 6.46 -2.04 -7.53
N PHE A 164 7.64 -2.64 -7.23
CA PHE A 164 8.46 -2.38 -6.04
C PHE A 164 9.95 -2.60 -6.34
N THR A 165 10.84 -1.98 -5.54
CA THR A 165 12.23 -2.45 -5.38
C THR A 165 12.30 -3.45 -4.21
N PRO A 166 13.18 -4.48 -4.27
CA PRO A 166 13.31 -5.46 -3.18
C PRO A 166 13.65 -4.85 -1.82
N SER A 167 14.41 -3.75 -1.79
CA SER A 167 14.75 -3.02 -0.56
C SER A 167 13.52 -2.29 0.01
N ASN A 168 12.80 -1.51 -0.81
CA ASN A 168 11.65 -0.74 -0.32
C ASN A 168 10.56 -1.63 0.26
N ILE A 169 10.24 -2.76 -0.40
CA ILE A 169 9.19 -3.65 0.09
C ILE A 169 9.55 -4.28 1.44
N ALA A 170 10.83 -4.60 1.66
CA ALA A 170 11.28 -5.14 2.93
C ALA A 170 11.15 -4.10 4.05
N ASP A 171 11.62 -2.87 3.81
CA ASP A 171 11.57 -1.77 4.79
C ASP A 171 10.12 -1.38 5.12
N LEU A 172 9.24 -1.33 4.11
CA LEU A 172 7.81 -1.11 4.28
C LEU A 172 7.12 -2.24 5.06
N MET A 173 7.50 -3.51 4.81
CA MET A 173 6.96 -4.62 5.60
C MET A 173 7.39 -4.51 7.06
N LEU A 174 8.66 -4.22 7.32
CA LEU A 174 9.21 -4.03 8.66
C LEU A 174 8.54 -2.86 9.41
N SER A 175 8.22 -1.76 8.73
CA SER A 175 7.53 -0.61 9.37
C SER A 175 6.12 -0.97 9.88
N THR A 176 5.57 -2.10 9.44
CA THR A 176 4.25 -2.61 9.85
C THR A 176 4.32 -3.79 10.81
N GLU A 177 5.51 -4.22 11.24
CA GLU A 177 5.68 -5.43 12.07
C GLU A 177 4.95 -5.33 13.42
N GLU A 178 4.99 -4.16 14.04
CA GLU A 178 4.39 -3.90 15.35
C GLU A 178 2.90 -3.50 15.31
N LEU A 179 2.26 -3.53 14.14
CA LEU A 179 0.85 -3.13 13.96
C LEU A 179 -0.16 -4.20 14.38
#